data_AF-A0A2N5AMI2-F1
#
_entry.id   AF-A0A2N5AMI2-F1
#
_cell.length_a   1.000
_cell.length_b   1.000
_cell.length_c   1.000
_cell.angle_alpha   90.00
_cell.angle_beta   90.00
_cell.angle_gamma   90.00
#
_symmetry.space_group_name_H-M   'P 1'
#
loop_
_entity.id
_entity.type
_entity.pdbx_description
1 polymer ?
#
loop_
_entity_poly.entity_id
_entity_poly.type
_entity_poly.pdbx_seq_one_letter_code
_entity_poly.pdbx_strand_id
1 'polypeptide(L)'
;MRIVIDLQGAQTESRFRGIGRYSIAIARAIIRNNNRHEVFIALSAMLGESITDVKAQFADLLPADNIVVWHAAGPVRAMDKGNEWRRESAELIREAFLESLRPDVVFITSLFEGHVDDAATSVHKFSRQYKVAVLHHDLIPLVQAETYLLDDVFKSYYLQKVEWLKNADLLLTNSAYTAQEAIEHLHLQGDHVQNIAAAADPQFCMAEVTASEKESVLGHYGIQREFVLYAPGGFDSRKNFKRLIEAYAGLSDALRRSHQLVIVSKLSIGDRQYLESLASGNGLQQGELVLTGYVPENELIQLYRLCKLFIFASLHEGFGLPVLEAMSCGAPAIGSNVTSIPEVIGNPEALFDPYSVSSIREKIAQCLNDAPFLARLKEMAQQQARNFSWDNAAVTALEAFEKIATEDAGTVQVLPEALIQRILAISHCQPEERDLRLCATAIDYNLKTAELYQIDDKALTWRVEGPFDSSYSLALVNREFARALSADGVEVLLHSTEGPGDFAPDASFMAQPENSDLLAFYNQCRTRKSNEKIDILSRNIYPPRVADMDAKVKLLHCYAWEETGFPQPWINEFNRELDGVLCTSEHVRKVLIDNGLNVPAFVVGNGCDHW
;
A
#
# COMPACT_ATOMS: atom_id res chain seq x y z
N MET A 1 -11.33 14.77 7.61
CA MET A 1 -9.92 14.60 7.23
C MET A 1 -9.79 13.70 6.01
N ARG A 2 -8.69 13.84 5.29
CA ARG A 2 -8.24 12.99 4.20
C ARG A 2 -7.08 12.11 4.69
N ILE A 3 -7.24 10.80 4.55
CA ILE A 3 -6.25 9.78 4.95
C ILE A 3 -5.68 9.16 3.68
N VAL A 4 -4.36 9.13 3.55
CA VAL A 4 -3.68 8.37 2.49
C VAL A 4 -2.96 7.18 3.12
N ILE A 5 -3.38 5.97 2.78
CA ILE A 5 -2.74 4.72 3.21
C ILE A 5 -1.66 4.36 2.19
N ASP A 6 -0.40 4.47 2.58
CA ASP A 6 0.72 3.94 1.79
C ASP A 6 0.83 2.43 2.04
N LEU A 7 0.53 1.67 1.00
CA LEU A 7 0.30 0.23 1.07
C LEU A 7 1.41 -0.58 0.39
N GLN A 8 2.62 -0.02 0.29
CA GLN A 8 3.77 -0.74 -0.29
C GLN A 8 4.06 -2.09 0.40
N GLY A 9 3.77 -2.24 1.70
CA GLY A 9 3.91 -3.53 2.41
C GLY A 9 3.04 -4.67 1.84
N ALA A 10 1.97 -4.35 1.11
CA ALA A 10 1.16 -5.33 0.37
C ALA A 10 1.64 -5.56 -1.08
N GLN A 11 2.59 -4.75 -1.55
CA GLN A 11 3.17 -4.84 -2.89
C GLN A 11 4.52 -5.57 -2.91
N THR A 12 5.30 -5.52 -1.82
CA THR A 12 6.60 -6.18 -1.70
C THR A 12 6.47 -7.68 -1.42
N GLU A 13 7.62 -8.37 -1.27
CA GLU A 13 7.69 -9.77 -0.82
C GLU A 13 7.01 -10.01 0.54
N SER A 14 6.76 -8.95 1.31
CA SER A 14 5.96 -9.01 2.54
C SER A 14 4.52 -9.49 2.29
N ARG A 15 3.97 -9.36 1.08
CA ARG A 15 2.63 -9.86 0.70
C ARG A 15 2.43 -11.37 0.93
N PHE A 16 3.51 -12.15 0.91
CA PHE A 16 3.47 -13.59 1.17
C PHE A 16 3.69 -13.95 2.65
N ARG A 17 3.88 -12.95 3.51
CA ARG A 17 4.20 -13.09 4.95
C ARG A 17 3.18 -12.33 5.80
N GLY A 18 3.36 -12.38 7.13
CA GLY A 18 2.44 -11.72 8.07
C GLY A 18 2.28 -10.21 7.83
N ILE A 19 3.38 -9.49 7.53
CA ILE A 19 3.38 -8.02 7.36
C ILE A 19 2.46 -7.56 6.22
N GLY A 20 2.51 -8.22 5.06
CA GLY A 20 1.67 -7.83 3.93
C GLY A 20 0.19 -8.16 4.18
N ARG A 21 -0.10 -9.28 4.85
CA ARG A 21 -1.47 -9.60 5.29
C ARG A 21 -2.00 -8.57 6.28
N TYR A 22 -1.18 -8.16 7.24
CA TYR A 22 -1.53 -7.12 8.19
C TYR A 22 -1.82 -5.80 7.49
N SER A 23 -0.97 -5.41 6.54
CA SER A 23 -1.14 -4.20 5.73
C SER A 23 -2.51 -4.18 5.04
N ILE A 24 -2.88 -5.28 4.36
CA ILE A 24 -4.20 -5.40 3.74
C ILE A 24 -5.33 -5.38 4.79
N ALA A 25 -5.22 -6.19 5.85
CA ALA A 25 -6.28 -6.38 6.82
C ALA A 25 -6.61 -5.10 7.58
N ILE A 26 -5.58 -4.37 8.06
CA ILE A 26 -5.79 -3.09 8.75
C ILE A 26 -6.33 -2.02 7.79
N ALA A 27 -5.84 -1.95 6.55
CA ALA A 27 -6.33 -0.98 5.57
C ALA A 27 -7.80 -1.23 5.22
N ARG A 28 -8.19 -2.49 4.97
CA ARG A 28 -9.58 -2.88 4.72
C ARG A 28 -10.47 -2.55 5.92
N ALA A 29 -10.01 -2.85 7.14
CA ALA A 29 -10.76 -2.56 8.35
C ALA A 29 -10.91 -1.05 8.60
N ILE A 30 -9.88 -0.24 8.34
CA ILE A 30 -9.96 1.22 8.40
C ILE A 30 -11.03 1.72 7.42
N ILE A 31 -10.99 1.28 6.16
CA ILE A 31 -11.95 1.74 5.14
C ILE A 31 -13.38 1.31 5.51
N ARG A 32 -13.58 0.07 5.97
CA ARG A 32 -14.90 -0.45 6.34
C ARG A 32 -15.50 0.24 7.56
N ASN A 33 -14.68 0.61 8.55
CA ASN A 33 -15.14 1.30 9.76
C ASN A 33 -15.14 2.83 9.62
N ASN A 34 -14.68 3.37 8.49
CA ASN A 34 -14.68 4.79 8.21
C ASN A 34 -16.04 5.25 7.66
N ASN A 35 -16.65 6.23 8.32
CA ASN A 35 -17.93 6.82 7.92
C ASN A 35 -17.87 8.35 7.68
N ARG A 36 -16.70 8.96 7.79
CA ARG A 36 -16.53 10.42 7.86
C ARG A 36 -15.36 10.96 7.05
N HIS A 37 -14.36 10.14 6.77
CA HIS A 37 -13.11 10.58 6.19
C HIS A 37 -13.03 10.18 4.73
N GLU A 38 -12.29 10.97 3.97
CA GLU A 38 -11.91 10.59 2.62
C GLU A 38 -10.65 9.72 2.71
N VAL A 39 -10.64 8.57 2.06
CA VAL A 39 -9.51 7.63 2.13
C VAL A 39 -8.98 7.38 0.73
N PHE A 40 -7.66 7.42 0.60
CA PHE A 40 -6.92 6.99 -0.59
C PHE A 40 -5.99 5.84 -0.22
N ILE A 41 -5.76 4.94 -1.18
CA ILE A 41 -4.65 3.99 -1.13
C ILE A 41 -3.61 4.45 -2.14
N ALA A 42 -2.37 4.63 -1.70
CA ALA A 42 -1.23 4.94 -2.57
C ALA A 42 -0.39 3.68 -2.82
N LEU A 43 -0.16 3.38 -4.10
CA LEU A 43 0.65 2.26 -4.57
C LEU A 43 1.84 2.76 -5.40
N SER A 44 2.95 2.04 -5.36
CA SER A 44 4.13 2.31 -6.18
C SER A 44 4.06 1.60 -7.53
N ALA A 45 4.29 2.33 -8.62
CA ALA A 45 4.45 1.78 -9.97
C ALA A 45 5.70 0.91 -10.11
N MET A 46 6.71 1.10 -9.25
CA MET A 46 7.93 0.27 -9.25
C MET A 46 7.62 -1.18 -8.82
N LEU A 47 6.49 -1.41 -8.15
CA LEU A 47 6.01 -2.72 -7.73
C LEU A 47 4.78 -3.14 -8.56
N GLY A 48 4.81 -2.83 -9.86
CA GLY A 48 3.67 -2.90 -10.78
C GLY A 48 2.97 -4.26 -10.87
N GLU A 49 3.69 -5.37 -10.69
CA GLU A 49 3.13 -6.72 -10.74
C GLU A 49 2.05 -6.99 -9.68
N SER A 50 2.06 -6.24 -8.58
CA SER A 50 1.10 -6.39 -7.47
C SER A 50 -0.16 -5.54 -7.62
N ILE A 51 -0.16 -4.52 -8.49
CA ILE A 51 -1.19 -3.47 -8.48
C ILE A 51 -2.58 -4.03 -8.75
N THR A 52 -2.72 -4.92 -9.74
CA THR A 52 -4.01 -5.53 -10.09
C THR A 52 -4.59 -6.33 -8.93
N ASP A 53 -3.76 -7.16 -8.28
CA ASP A 53 -4.18 -8.01 -7.16
C ASP A 53 -4.55 -7.18 -5.93
N VAL A 54 -3.79 -6.11 -5.65
CA VAL A 54 -4.11 -5.18 -4.57
C VAL A 54 -5.42 -4.46 -4.87
N LYS A 55 -5.61 -3.89 -6.07
CA LYS A 55 -6.87 -3.23 -6.46
C LYS A 55 -8.08 -4.16 -6.32
N ALA A 56 -7.96 -5.42 -6.75
CA ALA A 56 -9.02 -6.41 -6.61
C ALA A 56 -9.42 -6.65 -5.15
N GLN A 57 -8.47 -6.59 -4.22
CA GLN A 57 -8.71 -6.74 -2.78
C GLN A 57 -9.40 -5.55 -2.11
N PHE A 58 -9.63 -4.42 -2.81
CA PHE A 58 -10.34 -3.26 -2.26
C PHE A 58 -11.58 -2.86 -3.07
N ALA A 59 -11.87 -3.56 -4.18
CA ALA A 59 -12.96 -3.22 -5.09
C ALA A 59 -14.36 -3.24 -4.43
N ASP A 60 -14.53 -3.97 -3.32
CA ASP A 60 -15.76 -4.02 -2.53
C ASP A 60 -15.89 -2.87 -1.51
N LEU A 61 -14.82 -2.14 -1.23
CA LEU A 61 -14.77 -1.14 -0.15
C LEU A 61 -14.41 0.27 -0.62
N LEU A 62 -13.67 0.42 -1.72
CA LEU A 62 -13.11 1.69 -2.14
C LEU A 62 -13.26 1.88 -3.67
N PRO A 63 -13.72 3.07 -4.13
CA PRO A 63 -13.74 3.39 -5.56
C PRO A 63 -12.35 3.24 -6.19
N ALA A 64 -12.30 2.80 -7.45
CA ALA A 64 -11.03 2.58 -8.15
C ALA A 64 -10.18 3.86 -8.26
N ASP A 65 -10.84 5.01 -8.34
CA ASP A 65 -10.21 6.34 -8.42
C ASP A 65 -9.56 6.76 -7.10
N ASN A 66 -9.95 6.15 -5.98
CA ASN A 66 -9.30 6.36 -4.69
C ASN A 66 -8.08 5.45 -4.49
N ILE A 67 -7.71 4.63 -5.48
CA ILE A 67 -6.48 3.82 -5.48
C ILE A 67 -5.49 4.38 -6.50
N VAL A 68 -4.59 5.21 -6.01
CA VAL A 68 -3.65 5.99 -6.81
C VAL A 68 -2.30 5.30 -6.94
N VAL A 69 -1.63 5.53 -8.06
CA VAL A 69 -0.33 4.93 -8.37
C VAL A 69 0.68 6.04 -8.63
N TRP A 70 1.81 6.01 -7.92
CA TRP A 70 2.90 6.98 -8.07
C TRP A 70 4.14 6.34 -8.69
N HIS A 71 4.92 7.16 -9.39
CA HIS A 71 6.07 6.74 -10.18
C HIS A 71 7.38 7.31 -9.63
N ALA A 72 8.49 6.60 -9.85
CA ALA A 72 9.86 7.08 -9.59
C ALA A 72 10.88 6.34 -10.46
N ALA A 73 12.13 6.81 -10.44
CA ALA A 73 13.24 6.19 -11.16
C ALA A 73 13.77 4.96 -10.40
N GLY A 74 13.41 3.76 -10.86
CA GLY A 74 13.90 2.49 -10.31
C GLY A 74 15.08 1.87 -11.07
N PRO A 75 15.66 0.76 -10.58
CA PRO A 75 15.37 0.14 -9.27
C PRO A 75 15.84 0.99 -8.07
N VAL A 76 15.35 0.70 -6.87
CA VAL A 76 15.67 1.43 -5.62
C VAL A 76 16.08 0.53 -4.46
N ARG A 77 16.07 -0.79 -4.63
CA ARG A 77 16.43 -1.75 -3.58
C ARG A 77 17.78 -1.42 -2.94
N ALA A 78 17.81 -1.37 -1.60
CA ALA A 78 18.96 -0.88 -0.86
C ALA A 78 20.16 -1.85 -0.83
N MET A 79 19.94 -3.15 -1.05
CA MET A 79 21.02 -4.14 -1.11
C MET A 79 21.94 -3.97 -2.33
N ASP A 80 21.45 -3.32 -3.38
CA ASP A 80 22.19 -3.10 -4.63
C ASP A 80 22.92 -1.76 -4.58
N LYS A 81 24.25 -1.80 -4.69
CA LYS A 81 25.10 -0.59 -4.80
C LYS A 81 24.79 0.16 -6.10
N GLY A 82 24.84 1.49 -6.05
CA GLY A 82 24.52 2.37 -7.18
C GLY A 82 23.04 2.78 -7.24
N ASN A 83 22.20 2.28 -6.34
CA ASN A 83 20.80 2.69 -6.22
C ASN A 83 20.61 3.86 -5.25
N GLU A 84 21.66 4.36 -4.59
CA GLU A 84 21.55 5.34 -3.50
C GLU A 84 20.82 6.61 -3.95
N TRP A 85 21.23 7.20 -5.08
CA TRP A 85 20.58 8.40 -5.62
C TRP A 85 19.12 8.14 -6.02
N ARG A 86 18.87 7.01 -6.70
CA ARG A 86 17.53 6.60 -7.14
C ARG A 86 16.58 6.40 -5.96
N ARG A 87 17.06 5.77 -4.89
CA ARG A 87 16.29 5.59 -3.65
C ARG A 87 15.96 6.92 -2.99
N GLU A 88 16.95 7.80 -2.83
CA GLU A 88 16.74 9.09 -2.17
C GLU A 88 15.83 10.03 -2.95
N SER A 89 15.95 10.05 -4.28
CA SER A 89 15.03 10.78 -5.15
C SER A 89 13.63 10.18 -5.14
N ALA A 90 13.49 8.85 -5.17
CA ALA A 90 12.19 8.17 -5.08
C ALA A 90 11.45 8.47 -3.76
N GLU A 91 12.16 8.54 -2.63
CA GLU A 91 11.59 8.91 -1.33
C GLU A 91 11.03 10.35 -1.35
N LEU A 92 11.76 11.30 -1.95
CA LEU A 92 11.31 12.69 -2.12
C LEU A 92 10.10 12.78 -3.08
N ILE A 93 10.17 12.09 -4.22
CA ILE A 93 9.09 12.05 -5.21
C ILE A 93 7.82 11.45 -4.61
N ARG A 94 7.95 10.35 -3.85
CA ARG A 94 6.85 9.74 -3.12
C ARG A 94 6.20 10.74 -2.18
N GLU A 95 6.96 11.32 -1.26
CA GLU A 95 6.38 12.22 -0.27
C GLU A 95 5.75 13.47 -0.90
N ALA A 96 6.34 14.00 -1.98
CA ALA A 96 5.76 15.11 -2.74
C ALA A 96 4.44 14.71 -3.44
N PHE A 97 4.38 13.50 -4.01
CA PHE A 97 3.13 12.97 -4.57
C PHE A 97 2.06 12.80 -3.47
N LEU A 98 2.41 12.18 -2.33
CA LEU A 98 1.46 12.01 -1.22
C LEU A 98 0.96 13.37 -0.72
N GLU A 99 1.83 14.36 -0.56
CA GLU A 99 1.46 15.73 -0.17
C GLU A 99 0.53 16.41 -1.17
N SER A 100 0.71 16.15 -2.48
CA SER A 100 -0.16 16.71 -3.52
C SER A 100 -1.60 16.21 -3.45
N LEU A 101 -1.83 15.06 -2.79
CA LEU A 101 -3.17 14.58 -2.46
C LEU A 101 -3.78 15.33 -1.28
N ARG A 102 -3.08 16.29 -0.65
CA ARG A 102 -3.53 17.08 0.51
C ARG A 102 -4.03 16.21 1.69
N PRO A 103 -3.28 15.18 2.13
CA PRO A 103 -3.66 14.39 3.28
C PRO A 103 -3.57 15.21 4.56
N ASP A 104 -4.46 14.96 5.51
CA ASP A 104 -4.22 15.31 6.91
C ASP A 104 -3.28 14.28 7.56
N VAL A 105 -3.47 13.00 7.20
CA VAL A 105 -2.68 11.86 7.69
C VAL A 105 -2.24 10.97 6.55
N VAL A 106 -0.94 10.65 6.50
CA VAL A 106 -0.39 9.54 5.73
C VAL A 106 -0.14 8.38 6.68
N PHE A 107 -0.75 7.23 6.41
CA PHE A 107 -0.55 6.01 7.17
C PHE A 107 0.32 5.02 6.40
N ILE A 108 1.53 4.75 6.90
CA ILE A 108 2.48 3.80 6.32
C ILE A 108 2.28 2.45 7.02
N THR A 109 1.78 1.44 6.30
CA THR A 109 1.48 0.13 6.91
C THR A 109 2.71 -0.72 7.19
N SER A 110 3.83 -0.44 6.50
CA SER A 110 5.14 -1.07 6.74
C SER A 110 6.26 -0.13 6.31
N LEU A 111 6.98 0.44 7.28
CA LEU A 111 8.10 1.35 7.00
C LEU A 111 9.38 0.60 6.59
N PHE A 112 9.58 -0.61 7.08
CA PHE A 112 10.83 -1.37 6.91
C PHE A 112 10.85 -2.20 5.61
N GLU A 113 10.41 -1.59 4.51
CA GLU A 113 10.42 -2.13 3.14
C GLU A 113 11.49 -1.45 2.28
N GLY A 114 11.97 -2.12 1.23
CA GLY A 114 12.95 -1.55 0.28
C GLY A 114 14.38 -2.06 0.41
N HIS A 115 14.66 -3.05 1.28
CA HIS A 115 16.01 -3.63 1.36
C HIS A 115 16.31 -4.52 0.15
N VAL A 116 15.41 -5.47 -0.12
CA VAL A 116 15.55 -6.49 -1.18
C VAL A 116 14.62 -6.24 -2.37
N ASP A 117 13.69 -5.30 -2.23
CA ASP A 117 12.66 -4.94 -3.20
C ASP A 117 12.72 -3.44 -3.51
N ASP A 118 11.92 -3.01 -4.48
CA ASP A 118 11.92 -1.64 -4.98
C ASP A 118 10.90 -0.73 -4.26
N ALA A 119 10.55 -1.02 -3.01
CA ALA A 119 9.80 -0.06 -2.19
C ALA A 119 10.69 1.13 -1.78
N ALA A 120 10.09 2.32 -1.78
CA ALA A 120 10.71 3.51 -1.22
C ALA A 120 9.77 4.09 -0.18
N THR A 121 10.23 4.15 1.07
CA THR A 121 9.45 4.70 2.19
C THR A 121 10.36 5.55 3.05
N SER A 122 9.82 6.68 3.51
CA SER A 122 10.47 7.67 4.36
C SER A 122 9.41 8.44 5.15
N VAL A 123 9.88 9.18 6.15
CA VAL A 123 9.03 10.02 7.02
C VAL A 123 9.61 11.44 7.05
N HIS A 124 8.82 12.41 6.59
CA HIS A 124 9.16 13.84 6.54
C HIS A 124 10.50 14.17 5.86
N LYS A 125 10.89 13.42 4.84
CA LYS A 125 12.07 13.72 4.02
C LYS A 125 11.86 14.93 3.13
N PHE A 126 10.64 15.16 2.63
CA PHE A 126 10.29 16.28 1.77
C PHE A 126 9.78 17.48 2.57
N SER A 127 8.71 17.29 3.35
CA SER A 127 8.07 18.34 4.16
C SER A 127 7.38 17.78 5.41
N ARG A 128 6.81 18.67 6.24
CA ARG A 128 6.01 18.37 7.43
C ARG A 128 4.57 18.92 7.34
N GLN A 129 4.02 19.04 6.15
CA GLN A 129 2.68 19.62 5.93
C GLN A 129 1.52 18.74 6.39
N TYR A 130 1.73 17.42 6.47
CA TYR A 130 0.76 16.43 6.91
C TYR A 130 1.34 15.58 8.03
N LYS A 131 0.49 14.84 8.73
CA LYS A 131 0.90 13.93 9.80
C LYS A 131 1.27 12.56 9.25
N VAL A 132 2.31 11.94 9.80
CA VAL A 132 2.71 10.58 9.42
C VAL A 132 2.47 9.61 10.56
N ALA A 133 1.60 8.64 10.32
CA ALA A 133 1.42 7.48 11.17
C ALA A 133 2.13 6.25 10.58
N VAL A 134 2.79 5.45 11.41
CA VAL A 134 3.48 4.22 10.99
C VAL A 134 2.98 3.03 11.79
N LEU A 135 2.58 1.95 11.13
CA LEU A 135 2.39 0.67 11.79
C LEU A 135 3.73 -0.06 11.92
N HIS A 136 4.13 -0.36 13.15
CA HIS A 136 5.39 -1.01 13.46
C HIS A 136 5.17 -2.34 14.19
N HIS A 137 6.06 -3.29 13.90
CA HIS A 137 5.85 -4.69 14.25
C HIS A 137 6.80 -5.22 15.32
N ASP A 138 8.08 -4.85 15.27
CA ASP A 138 9.11 -5.22 16.24
C ASP A 138 10.42 -4.45 15.99
N LEU A 139 11.26 -4.33 17.02
CA LEU A 139 12.63 -3.82 16.92
C LEU A 139 13.67 -4.94 17.07
N ILE A 140 13.33 -6.19 16.72
CA ILE A 140 14.21 -7.36 16.93
C ILE A 140 15.63 -7.12 16.37
N PRO A 141 15.82 -6.62 15.13
CA PRO A 141 17.17 -6.37 14.63
C PRO A 141 17.93 -5.29 15.41
N LEU A 142 17.24 -4.30 15.97
CA LEU A 142 17.86 -3.27 16.80
C LEU A 142 18.31 -3.84 18.15
N VAL A 143 17.43 -4.59 18.81
CA VAL A 143 17.67 -5.17 20.15
C VAL A 143 18.71 -6.29 20.08
N GLN A 144 18.72 -7.06 18.99
CA GLN A 144 19.67 -8.16 18.75
C GLN A 144 20.65 -7.81 17.63
N ALA A 145 21.23 -6.61 17.70
CA ALA A 145 22.13 -6.07 16.67
C ALA A 145 23.32 -7.01 16.36
N GLU A 146 23.86 -7.70 17.37
CA GLU A 146 24.95 -8.66 17.21
C GLU A 146 24.56 -9.91 16.39
N THR A 147 23.26 -10.18 16.23
CA THR A 147 22.75 -11.31 15.45
C THR A 147 22.27 -10.86 14.07
N TYR A 148 21.55 -9.74 13.98
CA TYR A 148 20.85 -9.35 12.74
C TYR A 148 21.51 -8.20 11.97
N LEU A 149 22.35 -7.38 12.59
CA LEU A 149 22.99 -6.22 11.96
C LEU A 149 24.47 -6.47 11.68
N LEU A 150 24.76 -7.65 11.12
CA LEU A 150 26.10 -8.10 10.77
C LEU A 150 26.57 -7.61 9.40
N ASP A 151 25.64 -7.43 8.45
CA ASP A 151 25.92 -6.88 7.12
C ASP A 151 25.83 -5.35 7.15
N ASP A 152 26.89 -4.67 6.70
CA ASP A 152 26.99 -3.20 6.79
C ASP A 152 25.94 -2.48 5.93
N VAL A 153 25.55 -3.07 4.78
CA VAL A 153 24.54 -2.49 3.89
C VAL A 153 23.16 -2.56 4.55
N PHE A 154 22.77 -3.74 5.04
CA PHE A 154 21.53 -3.93 5.78
C PHE A 154 21.50 -3.10 7.06
N LYS A 155 22.60 -3.04 7.82
CA LYS A 155 22.72 -2.24 9.04
C LYS A 155 22.50 -0.77 8.78
N SER A 156 23.15 -0.21 7.76
CA SER A 156 23.02 1.21 7.42
C SER A 156 21.59 1.56 6.98
N TYR A 157 21.00 0.71 6.14
CA TYR A 157 19.59 0.81 5.74
C TYR A 157 18.64 0.73 6.94
N TYR A 158 18.80 -0.27 7.81
CA TYR A 158 17.90 -0.50 8.94
C TYR A 158 17.96 0.66 9.94
N LEU A 159 19.17 1.17 10.26
CA LEU A 159 19.33 2.32 11.14
C LEU A 159 18.72 3.60 10.55
N GLN A 160 18.78 3.79 9.22
CA GLN A 160 18.07 4.89 8.57
C GLN A 160 16.55 4.76 8.73
N LYS A 161 15.98 3.55 8.55
CA LYS A 161 14.55 3.30 8.82
C LYS A 161 14.18 3.58 10.27
N VAL A 162 15.04 3.24 11.23
CA VAL A 162 14.86 3.57 12.65
C VAL A 162 14.81 5.09 12.87
N GLU A 163 15.70 5.86 12.23
CA GLU A 163 15.65 7.32 12.32
C GLU A 163 14.38 7.92 11.69
N TRP A 164 13.87 7.35 10.59
CA TRP A 164 12.54 7.76 10.07
C TRP A 164 11.41 7.38 11.01
N LEU A 165 11.45 6.19 11.62
CA LEU A 165 10.45 5.76 12.58
C LEU A 165 10.36 6.73 13.77
N LYS A 166 11.51 7.20 14.28
CA LYS A 166 11.58 8.21 15.35
C LYS A 166 10.97 9.56 14.97
N ASN A 167 10.94 9.87 13.68
CA ASN A 167 10.41 11.13 13.16
C ASN A 167 8.90 11.11 12.91
N ALA A 168 8.24 9.95 13.00
CA ALA A 168 6.80 9.84 12.78
C ALA A 168 6.01 10.60 13.86
N ASP A 169 4.89 11.21 13.48
CA ASP A 169 3.99 11.89 14.42
C ASP A 169 3.22 10.89 15.30
N LEU A 170 2.98 9.67 14.77
CA LEU A 170 2.29 8.60 15.48
C LEU A 170 2.86 7.24 15.12
N LEU A 171 3.15 6.44 16.15
CA LEU A 171 3.54 5.05 16.03
C LEU A 171 2.39 4.16 16.47
N LEU A 172 1.81 3.41 15.53
CA LEU A 172 0.88 2.34 15.82
C LEU A 172 1.65 1.04 16.03
N THR A 173 1.33 0.26 17.06
CA THR A 173 1.98 -1.03 17.31
C THR A 173 0.99 -2.19 17.34
N ASN A 174 1.49 -3.37 16.99
CA ASN A 174 0.74 -4.62 16.99
C ASN A 174 0.61 -5.27 18.38
N SER A 175 1.34 -4.80 19.39
CA SER A 175 1.33 -5.32 20.75
C SER A 175 1.69 -4.23 21.76
N ALA A 176 1.36 -4.47 23.03
CA ALA A 176 1.79 -3.60 24.13
C ALA A 176 3.29 -3.76 24.40
N TYR A 177 3.84 -4.96 24.21
CA TYR A 177 5.28 -5.19 24.27
C TYR A 177 6.06 -4.35 23.25
N THR A 178 5.66 -4.37 21.97
CA THR A 178 6.29 -3.57 20.90
C THR A 178 6.17 -2.07 21.20
N ALA A 179 5.04 -1.62 21.77
CA ALA A 179 4.90 -0.23 22.22
C ALA A 179 5.94 0.14 23.27
N GLN A 180 6.09 -0.69 24.30
CA GLN A 180 7.07 -0.47 25.36
C GLN A 180 8.51 -0.53 24.82
N GLU A 181 8.81 -1.50 23.96
CA GLU A 181 10.11 -1.64 23.31
C GLU A 181 10.47 -0.39 22.49
N ALA A 182 9.52 0.15 21.73
CA ALA A 182 9.71 1.38 20.98
C ALA A 182 9.96 2.59 21.89
N ILE A 183 9.19 2.75 22.97
CA ILE A 183 9.39 3.83 23.95
C ILE A 183 10.80 3.74 24.56
N GLU A 184 11.24 2.55 24.96
CA GLU A 184 12.52 2.33 25.61
C GLU A 184 13.71 2.52 24.67
N HIS A 185 13.70 1.84 23.52
CA HIS A 185 14.85 1.77 22.61
C HIS A 185 14.94 2.95 21.63
N LEU A 186 13.81 3.59 21.33
CA LEU A 186 13.77 4.75 20.44
C LEU A 186 13.62 6.08 21.18
N HIS A 187 13.42 6.03 22.51
CA HIS A 187 13.22 7.19 23.38
C HIS A 187 12.03 8.06 22.98
N LEU A 188 10.93 7.43 22.55
CA LEU A 188 9.69 8.11 22.16
C LEU A 188 8.87 8.51 23.40
N GLN A 189 8.07 9.56 23.25
CA GLN A 189 7.07 9.93 24.26
C GLN A 189 5.85 9.00 24.15
N GLY A 190 5.24 8.66 25.29
CA GLY A 190 4.15 7.68 25.31
C GLY A 190 2.89 8.10 24.56
N ASP A 191 2.64 9.41 24.42
CA ASP A 191 1.53 9.96 23.63
C ASP A 191 1.72 9.87 22.11
N HIS A 192 2.94 9.58 21.65
CA HIS A 192 3.27 9.28 20.25
C HIS A 192 3.06 7.80 19.90
N VAL A 193 2.79 6.92 20.88
CA VAL A 193 2.71 5.46 20.66
C VAL A 193 1.33 4.96 21.05
N GLN A 194 0.64 4.32 20.10
CA GLN A 194 -0.67 3.73 20.30
C GLN A 194 -0.65 2.25 19.92
N ASN A 195 -0.88 1.37 20.90
CA ASN A 195 -1.13 -0.03 20.62
C ASN A 195 -2.53 -0.18 20.02
N ILE A 196 -2.61 -0.79 18.83
CA ILE A 196 -3.87 -1.11 18.15
C ILE A 196 -4.14 -2.63 18.14
N ALA A 197 -3.20 -3.43 18.66
CA ALA A 197 -3.13 -4.87 18.53
C ALA A 197 -3.08 -5.36 17.06
N ALA A 198 -2.75 -6.63 16.85
CA ALA A 198 -3.01 -7.33 15.59
C ALA A 198 -4.17 -8.31 15.76
N ALA A 199 -4.66 -8.84 14.64
CA ALA A 199 -5.66 -9.90 14.65
C ALA A 199 -5.35 -10.98 13.60
N ALA A 200 -5.91 -12.17 13.79
CA ALA A 200 -5.85 -13.23 12.79
C ALA A 200 -6.78 -12.91 11.62
N ASP A 201 -6.46 -13.44 10.44
CA ASP A 201 -7.36 -13.37 9.29
C ASP A 201 -8.65 -14.17 9.59
N PRO A 202 -9.85 -13.71 9.18
CA PRO A 202 -11.12 -14.40 9.44
C PRO A 202 -11.17 -15.88 9.02
N GLN A 203 -10.33 -16.32 8.07
CA GLN A 203 -10.25 -17.73 7.69
C GLN A 203 -9.71 -18.65 8.81
N PHE A 204 -8.92 -18.10 9.74
CA PHE A 204 -8.46 -18.79 10.95
C PHE A 204 -9.60 -18.81 11.96
N CYS A 205 -10.57 -19.69 11.71
CA CYS A 205 -11.73 -19.87 12.55
C CYS A 205 -11.94 -21.34 12.89
N MET A 206 -12.71 -21.60 13.93
CA MET A 206 -13.17 -22.95 14.24
C MET A 206 -14.08 -23.45 13.11
N ALA A 207 -13.76 -24.62 12.58
CA ALA A 207 -14.63 -25.38 11.71
C ALA A 207 -14.36 -26.88 11.89
N GLU A 208 -15.34 -27.72 11.56
CA GLU A 208 -15.12 -29.16 11.51
C GLU A 208 -14.19 -29.49 10.33
N VAL A 209 -13.23 -30.37 10.58
CA VAL A 209 -12.39 -30.98 9.53
C VAL A 209 -12.98 -32.35 9.23
N THR A 210 -13.37 -32.59 7.98
CA THR A 210 -13.97 -33.87 7.59
C THR A 210 -12.95 -35.01 7.72
N ALA A 211 -13.44 -36.25 7.84
CA ALA A 211 -12.57 -37.42 7.93
C ALA A 211 -11.61 -37.53 6.72
N SER A 212 -12.09 -37.19 5.51
CA SER A 212 -11.28 -37.22 4.29
C SER A 212 -10.21 -36.14 4.25
N GLU A 213 -10.54 -34.90 4.67
CA GLU A 213 -9.55 -33.82 4.77
C GLU A 213 -8.48 -34.17 5.82
N LYS A 214 -8.91 -34.68 6.97
CA LYS A 214 -8.01 -35.16 8.02
C LYS A 214 -7.07 -36.24 7.52
N GLU A 215 -7.59 -37.27 6.86
CA GLU A 215 -6.75 -38.35 6.31
C GLU A 215 -5.77 -37.83 5.26
N SER A 216 -6.23 -36.93 4.38
CA SER A 216 -5.40 -36.30 3.35
C SER A 216 -4.25 -35.50 3.95
N VAL A 217 -4.54 -34.54 4.85
CA VAL A 217 -3.51 -33.64 5.40
C VAL A 217 -2.53 -34.38 6.31
N LEU A 218 -3.01 -35.29 7.16
CA LEU A 218 -2.13 -36.06 8.03
C LEU A 218 -1.28 -37.05 7.23
N GLY A 219 -1.85 -37.69 6.21
CA GLY A 219 -1.14 -38.59 5.30
C GLY A 219 -0.06 -37.88 4.49
N HIS A 220 -0.34 -36.68 3.97
CA HIS A 220 0.62 -35.86 3.22
C HIS A 220 1.90 -35.60 4.03
N TYR A 221 1.77 -35.31 5.32
CA TYR A 221 2.91 -34.99 6.19
C TYR A 221 3.43 -36.16 7.02
N GLY A 222 2.86 -37.36 6.90
CA GLY A 222 3.27 -38.54 7.68
C GLY A 222 2.96 -38.42 9.18
N ILE A 223 1.90 -37.69 9.53
CA ILE A 223 1.39 -37.57 10.90
C ILE A 223 0.47 -38.75 11.18
N GLN A 224 0.82 -39.57 12.16
CA GLN A 224 0.20 -40.87 12.44
C GLN A 224 -0.48 -40.91 13.83
N ARG A 225 -0.27 -39.89 14.65
CA ARG A 225 -0.72 -39.86 16.05
C ARG A 225 -1.32 -38.50 16.39
N GLU A 226 -1.88 -38.36 17.59
CA GLU A 226 -2.12 -37.02 18.15
C GLU A 226 -0.79 -36.25 18.17
N PHE A 227 -0.82 -34.92 18.04
CA PHE A 227 0.42 -34.17 17.88
C PHE A 227 0.44 -32.83 18.59
N VAL A 228 1.63 -32.48 19.06
CA VAL A 228 1.99 -31.14 19.50
C VAL A 228 2.48 -30.39 18.26
N LEU A 229 1.83 -29.29 17.93
CA LEU A 229 2.13 -28.49 16.74
C LEU A 229 2.98 -27.27 17.12
N TYR A 230 4.07 -27.06 16.38
CA TYR A 230 4.85 -25.83 16.42
C TYR A 230 4.97 -25.23 15.01
N ALA A 231 4.44 -24.02 14.82
CA ALA A 231 4.44 -23.32 13.53
C ALA A 231 4.98 -21.88 13.67
N PRO A 232 6.30 -21.69 13.79
CA PRO A 232 6.91 -20.37 14.04
C PRO A 232 6.97 -19.40 12.85
N GLY A 233 6.65 -19.86 11.63
CA GLY A 233 6.70 -19.03 10.41
C GLY A 233 8.12 -18.80 9.85
N GLY A 234 9.12 -19.56 10.29
CA GLY A 234 10.50 -19.48 9.78
C GLY A 234 11.51 -20.23 10.66
N PHE A 235 12.75 -20.34 10.17
CA PHE A 235 13.85 -20.96 10.90
C PHE A 235 14.88 -19.92 11.31
N ASP A 236 14.87 -19.56 12.59
CA ASP A 236 15.72 -18.54 13.18
C ASP A 236 16.04 -18.89 14.64
N SER A 237 17.19 -18.42 15.16
CA SER A 237 17.66 -18.73 16.53
C SER A 237 16.62 -18.37 17.60
N ARG A 238 15.89 -17.26 17.42
CA ARG A 238 14.86 -16.81 18.38
C ARG A 238 13.66 -17.74 18.43
N LYS A 239 13.45 -18.59 17.43
CA LYS A 239 12.36 -19.58 17.41
C LYS A 239 12.68 -20.82 18.26
N ASN A 240 13.85 -20.89 18.90
CA ASN A 240 14.12 -21.80 20.02
C ASN A 240 13.89 -23.31 19.73
N PHE A 241 14.04 -23.75 18.48
CA PHE A 241 13.81 -25.15 18.07
C PHE A 241 14.59 -26.13 18.94
N LYS A 242 15.82 -25.76 19.32
CA LYS A 242 16.70 -26.63 20.09
C LYS A 242 16.09 -27.03 21.43
N ARG A 243 15.72 -26.06 22.26
CA ARG A 243 15.16 -26.33 23.59
C ARG A 243 13.80 -27.03 23.51
N LEU A 244 12.99 -26.73 22.49
CA LEU A 244 11.72 -27.42 22.26
C LEU A 244 11.92 -28.92 21.97
N ILE A 245 12.88 -29.27 21.09
CA ILE A 245 13.19 -30.67 20.77
C ILE A 245 13.75 -31.38 22.01
N GLU A 246 14.67 -30.75 22.74
CA GLU A 246 15.21 -31.30 24.00
C GLU A 246 14.11 -31.55 25.03
N ALA A 247 13.16 -30.62 25.16
CA ALA A 247 12.05 -30.73 26.09
C ALA A 247 11.09 -31.88 25.71
N TYR A 248 10.76 -32.00 24.42
CA TYR A 248 9.90 -33.07 23.93
C TYR A 248 10.58 -34.45 24.07
N ALA A 249 11.89 -34.53 23.80
CA ALA A 249 12.68 -35.75 24.00
C ALA A 249 12.71 -36.21 25.46
N GLY A 250 12.66 -35.26 26.40
CA GLY A 250 12.62 -35.54 27.83
C GLY A 250 11.25 -36.02 28.36
N LEU A 251 10.20 -36.09 27.53
CA LEU A 251 8.89 -36.64 27.93
C LEU A 251 8.96 -38.15 28.19
N SER A 252 8.01 -38.68 28.97
CA SER A 252 7.92 -40.11 29.22
C SER A 252 7.68 -40.89 27.92
N ASP A 253 8.16 -42.14 27.87
CA ASP A 253 7.97 -43.02 26.71
C ASP A 253 6.49 -43.20 26.33
N ALA A 254 5.60 -43.22 27.33
CA ALA A 254 4.16 -43.32 27.08
C ALA A 254 3.61 -42.11 26.31
N LEU A 255 4.07 -40.90 26.66
CA LEU A 255 3.68 -39.67 25.95
C LEU A 255 4.27 -39.63 24.54
N ARG A 256 5.55 -39.94 24.38
CA ARG A 256 6.21 -39.92 23.05
C ARG A 256 5.69 -41.02 22.10
N ARG A 257 5.21 -42.15 22.64
CA ARG A 257 4.55 -43.20 21.85
C ARG A 257 3.14 -42.82 21.40
N SER A 258 2.43 -42.02 22.17
CA SER A 258 1.05 -41.60 21.87
C SER A 258 0.98 -40.30 21.08
N HIS A 259 2.05 -39.50 21.07
CA HIS A 259 2.08 -38.20 20.42
C HIS A 259 3.28 -38.01 19.48
N GLN A 260 3.17 -37.10 18.53
CA GLN A 260 4.29 -36.60 17.71
C GLN A 260 4.54 -35.11 17.97
N LEU A 261 5.79 -34.68 17.84
CA LEU A 261 6.12 -33.27 17.68
C LEU A 261 6.11 -32.94 16.18
N VAL A 262 5.18 -32.09 15.75
CA VAL A 262 5.05 -31.64 14.36
C VAL A 262 5.55 -30.21 14.27
N ILE A 263 6.58 -29.98 13.46
CA ILE A 263 7.17 -28.66 13.24
C ILE A 263 6.90 -28.22 11.79
N VAL A 264 6.16 -27.13 11.67
CA VAL A 264 5.86 -26.45 10.42
C VAL A 264 6.79 -25.26 10.23
N SER A 265 7.78 -25.43 9.34
CA SER A 265 8.72 -24.38 8.99
C SER A 265 9.33 -24.66 7.63
N LYS A 266 9.53 -23.61 6.83
CA LYS A 266 10.42 -23.68 5.67
C LYS A 266 11.85 -23.93 6.18
N LEU A 267 12.46 -25.02 5.75
CA LEU A 267 13.78 -25.46 6.19
C LEU A 267 14.65 -25.69 4.96
N SER A 268 15.92 -25.27 5.00
CA SER A 268 16.91 -25.76 4.05
C SER A 268 17.24 -27.24 4.34
N ILE A 269 17.94 -27.89 3.41
CA ILE A 269 18.44 -29.26 3.62
C ILE A 269 19.32 -29.33 4.88
N GLY A 270 20.17 -28.31 5.08
CA GLY A 270 21.05 -28.22 6.25
C GLY A 270 20.27 -28.04 7.56
N ASP A 271 19.26 -27.17 7.59
CA ASP A 271 18.43 -26.97 8.79
C ASP A 271 17.68 -28.24 9.18
N ARG A 272 17.16 -28.97 8.18
CA ARG A 272 16.49 -30.25 8.38
C ARG A 272 17.42 -31.28 9.00
N GLN A 273 18.61 -31.46 8.43
CA GLN A 273 19.63 -32.37 8.94
C GLN A 273 20.08 -32.01 10.35
N TYR A 274 20.21 -30.71 10.65
CA TYR A 274 20.53 -30.22 11.98
C TYR A 274 19.45 -30.62 13.00
N LEU A 275 18.18 -30.37 12.70
CA LEU A 275 17.07 -30.71 13.60
C LEU A 275 16.91 -32.23 13.79
N GLU A 276 17.09 -33.03 12.74
CA GLU A 276 17.06 -34.50 12.82
C GLU A 276 18.24 -35.05 13.64
N SER A 277 19.43 -34.48 13.48
CA SER A 277 20.62 -34.82 14.28
C SER A 277 20.44 -34.44 15.75
N LEU A 278 19.83 -33.29 16.01
CA LEU A 278 19.51 -32.86 17.37
C LEU A 278 18.46 -33.79 18.01
N ALA A 279 17.42 -34.15 17.28
CA ALA A 279 16.38 -35.06 17.75
C ALA A 279 16.94 -36.44 18.11
N SER A 280 17.68 -37.05 17.18
CA SER A 280 18.33 -38.34 17.40
C SER A 280 19.37 -38.31 18.52
N GLY A 281 20.17 -37.23 18.60
CA GLY A 281 21.14 -37.02 19.68
C GLY A 281 20.52 -36.89 21.08
N ASN A 282 19.25 -36.46 21.16
CA ASN A 282 18.46 -36.43 22.39
C ASN A 282 17.61 -37.69 22.62
N GLY A 283 17.73 -38.72 21.78
CA GLY A 283 17.08 -40.02 21.97
C GLY A 283 15.65 -40.12 21.39
N LEU A 284 15.21 -39.16 20.57
CA LEU A 284 13.95 -39.29 19.84
C LEU A 284 14.04 -40.41 18.80
N GLN A 285 13.04 -41.27 18.80
CA GLN A 285 12.92 -42.39 17.87
C GLN A 285 12.35 -41.92 16.53
N GLN A 286 12.56 -42.73 15.49
CA GLN A 286 12.00 -42.44 14.16
C GLN A 286 10.47 -42.29 14.24
N GLY A 287 9.97 -41.20 13.66
CA GLY A 287 8.54 -40.87 13.65
C GLY A 287 8.05 -40.10 14.88
N GLU A 288 8.87 -39.84 15.90
CA GLU A 288 8.46 -38.98 17.03
C GLU A 288 8.54 -37.48 16.69
N LEU A 289 9.40 -37.09 15.75
CA LEU A 289 9.50 -35.76 15.18
C LEU A 289 9.08 -35.78 13.71
N VAL A 290 8.19 -34.86 13.32
CA VAL A 290 7.77 -34.63 11.94
C VAL A 290 8.16 -33.21 11.53
N LEU A 291 9.03 -33.09 10.53
CA LEU A 291 9.42 -31.82 9.92
C LEU A 291 8.72 -31.70 8.56
N THR A 292 7.64 -30.91 8.50
CA THR A 292 6.76 -30.85 7.32
C THR A 292 7.36 -30.07 6.16
N GLY A 293 8.27 -29.13 6.44
CA GLY A 293 8.69 -28.13 5.47
C GLY A 293 7.66 -27.01 5.33
N TYR A 294 7.58 -26.42 4.14
CA TYR A 294 6.54 -25.43 3.82
C TYR A 294 5.16 -26.11 3.76
N VAL A 295 4.17 -25.51 4.43
CA VAL A 295 2.79 -25.98 4.45
C VAL A 295 1.91 -24.87 3.88
N PRO A 296 1.08 -25.16 2.86
CA PRO A 296 0.08 -24.21 2.35
C PRO A 296 -0.91 -23.79 3.46
N GLU A 297 -1.41 -22.56 3.37
CA GLU A 297 -2.22 -21.95 4.44
C GLU A 297 -3.49 -22.73 4.77
N ASN A 298 -4.20 -23.23 3.75
CA ASN A 298 -5.40 -24.05 3.92
C ASN A 298 -5.12 -25.34 4.72
N GLU A 299 -3.97 -25.97 4.50
CA GLU A 299 -3.54 -27.16 5.25
C GLU A 299 -3.04 -26.78 6.65
N LEU A 300 -2.37 -25.63 6.81
CA LEU A 300 -1.95 -25.13 8.13
C LEU A 300 -3.16 -24.87 9.04
N ILE A 301 -4.24 -24.28 8.51
CA ILE A 301 -5.51 -24.10 9.23
C ILE A 301 -6.08 -25.45 9.70
N GLN A 302 -6.03 -26.49 8.85
CA GLN A 302 -6.43 -27.84 9.25
C GLN A 302 -5.54 -28.41 10.34
N LEU A 303 -4.22 -28.22 10.25
CA LEU A 303 -3.28 -28.65 11.30
C LEU A 303 -3.54 -27.94 12.64
N TYR A 304 -3.88 -26.65 12.63
CA TYR A 304 -4.31 -25.95 13.85
C TYR A 304 -5.58 -26.55 14.45
N ARG A 305 -6.59 -26.85 13.63
CA ARG A 305 -7.85 -27.46 14.08
C ARG A 305 -7.67 -28.89 14.60
N LEU A 306 -6.68 -29.62 14.07
CA LEU A 306 -6.43 -31.03 14.38
C LEU A 306 -5.40 -31.27 15.49
N CYS A 307 -4.57 -30.29 15.83
CA CYS A 307 -3.51 -30.50 16.82
C CYS A 307 -4.11 -30.76 18.21
N LYS A 308 -3.39 -31.59 18.99
CA LYS A 308 -3.75 -31.83 20.39
C LYS A 308 -3.42 -30.62 21.25
N LEU A 309 -2.32 -29.97 20.92
CA LEU A 309 -1.74 -28.83 21.62
C LEU A 309 -0.95 -28.02 20.61
N PHE A 310 -1.17 -26.71 20.58
CA PHE A 310 -0.26 -25.77 19.94
C PHE A 310 0.74 -25.25 20.98
N ILE A 311 2.03 -25.25 20.63
CA ILE A 311 3.10 -24.70 21.46
C ILE A 311 3.82 -23.59 20.71
N PHE A 312 4.18 -22.51 21.40
CA PHE A 312 4.96 -21.42 20.81
C PHE A 312 6.14 -21.03 21.70
N ALA A 313 7.33 -21.57 21.37
CA ALA A 313 8.52 -21.50 22.22
C ALA A 313 9.47 -20.34 21.90
N SER A 314 9.04 -19.36 21.09
CA SER A 314 9.87 -18.22 20.68
C SER A 314 10.40 -17.41 21.86
N LEU A 315 11.66 -16.95 21.74
CA LEU A 315 12.36 -16.11 22.72
C LEU A 315 12.04 -14.63 22.56
N HIS A 316 11.69 -14.19 21.35
CA HIS A 316 11.37 -12.79 21.07
C HIS A 316 10.42 -12.69 19.89
N GLU A 317 9.25 -12.06 20.11
CA GLU A 317 8.25 -11.78 19.07
C GLU A 317 7.62 -10.39 19.26
N GLY A 318 7.33 -9.73 18.14
CA GLY A 318 6.55 -8.50 18.13
C GLY A 318 5.07 -8.68 18.46
N PHE A 319 4.48 -9.83 18.09
CA PHE A 319 3.09 -10.17 18.49
C PHE A 319 2.93 -11.66 18.78
N GLY A 320 3.35 -12.54 17.85
CA GLY A 320 3.10 -13.97 17.95
C GLY A 320 1.81 -14.43 17.28
N LEU A 321 1.57 -13.96 16.05
CA LEU A 321 0.38 -14.31 15.25
C LEU A 321 0.03 -15.80 15.22
N PRO A 322 0.98 -16.74 15.08
CA PRO A 322 0.66 -18.16 15.04
C PRO A 322 -0.05 -18.66 16.30
N VAL A 323 0.15 -18.01 17.45
CA VAL A 323 -0.57 -18.29 18.70
C VAL A 323 -2.04 -17.92 18.54
N LEU A 324 -2.32 -16.69 18.07
CA LEU A 324 -3.68 -16.23 17.87
C LEU A 324 -4.40 -17.02 16.77
N GLU A 325 -3.71 -17.36 15.67
CA GLU A 325 -4.24 -18.21 14.60
C GLU A 325 -4.65 -19.58 15.13
N ALA A 326 -3.79 -20.23 15.92
CA ALA A 326 -4.08 -21.52 16.55
C ALA A 326 -5.29 -21.43 17.50
N MET A 327 -5.32 -20.42 18.36
CA MET A 327 -6.41 -20.20 19.31
C MET A 327 -7.74 -19.92 18.59
N SER A 328 -7.72 -19.16 17.50
CA SER A 328 -8.90 -18.82 16.68
C SER A 328 -9.44 -20.04 15.93
N CYS A 329 -8.55 -20.97 15.56
CA CYS A 329 -8.90 -22.30 15.05
C CYS A 329 -9.39 -23.29 16.13
N GLY A 330 -9.35 -22.90 17.41
CA GLY A 330 -9.81 -23.70 18.55
C GLY A 330 -8.77 -24.66 19.14
N ALA A 331 -7.49 -24.48 18.83
CA ALA A 331 -6.42 -25.24 19.46
C ALA A 331 -6.20 -24.79 20.92
N PRO A 332 -6.00 -25.71 21.87
CA PRO A 332 -5.36 -25.38 23.14
C PRO A 332 -3.95 -24.86 22.85
N ALA A 333 -3.59 -23.70 23.41
CA ALA A 333 -2.30 -23.07 23.13
C ALA A 333 -1.51 -22.83 24.42
N ILE A 334 -0.21 -23.10 24.37
CA ILE A 334 0.77 -22.72 25.38
C ILE A 334 1.93 -21.97 24.73
N GLY A 335 2.59 -21.08 25.47
CA GLY A 335 3.66 -20.26 24.91
C GLY A 335 4.66 -19.76 25.92
N SER A 336 5.70 -19.11 25.41
CA SER A 336 6.72 -18.49 26.23
C SER A 336 6.16 -17.35 27.10
N ASN A 337 6.73 -17.17 28.28
CA ASN A 337 6.35 -16.10 29.21
C ASN A 337 7.06 -14.75 28.95
N VAL A 338 7.59 -14.54 27.75
CA VAL A 338 8.41 -13.37 27.39
C VAL A 338 7.83 -12.62 26.19
N THR A 339 8.18 -11.35 26.07
CA THR A 339 7.76 -10.46 24.98
C THR A 339 6.23 -10.33 24.87
N SER A 340 5.68 -10.37 23.66
CA SER A 340 4.23 -10.23 23.37
C SER A 340 3.41 -11.51 23.59
N ILE A 341 4.04 -12.67 23.83
CA ILE A 341 3.30 -13.94 23.95
C ILE A 341 2.35 -13.99 25.16
N PRO A 342 2.72 -13.46 26.35
CA PRO A 342 1.81 -13.37 27.49
C PRO A 342 0.52 -12.60 27.21
N GLU A 343 0.59 -11.48 26.47
CA GLU A 343 -0.61 -10.68 26.13
C GLU A 343 -1.50 -11.37 25.11
N VAL A 344 -0.93 -12.09 24.14
CA VAL A 344 -1.73 -12.86 23.17
C VAL A 344 -2.42 -14.04 23.84
N ILE A 345 -1.72 -14.79 24.71
CA ILE A 345 -2.27 -15.95 25.42
C ILE A 345 -3.28 -15.54 26.49
N GLY A 346 -3.09 -14.39 27.15
CA GLY A 346 -4.03 -13.84 28.14
C GLY A 346 -4.20 -14.67 29.42
N ASN A 347 -3.39 -15.71 29.62
CA ASN A 347 -3.47 -16.61 30.78
C ASN A 347 -2.08 -17.08 31.24
N PRO A 348 -1.62 -16.72 32.44
CA PRO A 348 -0.35 -17.18 33.00
C PRO A 348 -0.21 -18.71 33.15
N GLU A 349 -1.30 -19.45 33.33
CA GLU A 349 -1.23 -20.92 33.47
C GLU A 349 -0.78 -21.62 32.18
N ALA A 350 -1.00 -20.96 31.03
CA ALA A 350 -0.61 -21.43 29.71
C ALA A 350 0.84 -21.05 29.33
N LEU A 351 1.57 -20.38 30.22
CA LEU A 351 2.92 -19.89 29.95
C LEU A 351 4.00 -20.82 30.53
N PHE A 352 5.18 -20.81 29.90
CA PHE A 352 6.39 -21.47 30.37
C PHE A 352 7.62 -20.59 30.18
N ASP A 353 8.69 -20.84 30.94
CA ASP A 353 9.99 -20.19 30.73
C ASP A 353 10.67 -20.80 29.49
N PRO A 354 10.86 -20.05 28.39
CA PRO A 354 11.42 -20.61 27.16
C PRO A 354 12.93 -20.85 27.25
N TYR A 355 13.62 -20.35 28.28
CA TYR A 355 15.05 -20.61 28.50
C TYR A 355 15.29 -21.92 29.26
N SER A 356 14.25 -22.49 29.87
CA SER A 356 14.29 -23.71 30.66
C SER A 356 13.66 -24.91 29.95
N VAL A 357 14.50 -25.85 29.53
CA VAL A 357 14.05 -27.13 28.92
C VAL A 357 13.08 -27.88 29.84
N SER A 358 13.31 -27.86 31.15
CA SER A 358 12.41 -28.50 32.10
C SER A 358 11.05 -27.82 32.17
N SER A 359 11.00 -26.49 32.15
CA SER A 359 9.74 -25.73 32.15
C SER A 359 8.89 -26.03 30.92
N ILE A 360 9.51 -26.03 29.73
CA ILE A 360 8.85 -26.41 28.47
C ILE A 360 8.29 -27.84 28.57
N ARG A 361 9.13 -28.79 28.99
CA ARG A 361 8.76 -30.22 29.11
C ARG A 361 7.61 -30.43 30.07
N GLU A 362 7.68 -29.82 31.25
CA GLU A 362 6.66 -29.94 32.30
C GLU A 362 5.32 -29.38 31.84
N LYS A 363 5.33 -28.25 31.12
CA LYS A 363 4.11 -27.66 30.57
C LYS A 363 3.49 -28.55 29.49
N ILE A 364 4.29 -29.11 28.58
CA ILE A 364 3.82 -30.08 27.59
C ILE A 364 3.24 -31.32 28.30
N ALA A 365 3.98 -31.89 29.25
CA ALA A 365 3.55 -33.09 29.98
C ALA A 365 2.25 -32.86 30.77
N GLN A 366 2.07 -31.68 31.38
CA GLN A 366 0.84 -31.30 32.06
C GLN A 366 -0.34 -31.30 31.08
N CYS A 367 -0.19 -30.63 29.93
CA CYS A 367 -1.22 -30.56 28.90
C CYS A 367 -1.61 -31.94 28.35
N LEU A 368 -0.65 -32.84 28.17
CA LEU A 368 -0.91 -34.16 27.60
C LEU A 368 -1.42 -35.20 28.61
N ASN A 369 -1.18 -35.01 29.92
CA ASN A 369 -1.64 -35.94 30.97
C ASN A 369 -2.91 -35.49 31.71
N ASP A 370 -3.21 -34.19 31.76
CA ASP A 370 -4.35 -33.62 32.48
C ASP A 370 -5.40 -33.12 31.48
N ALA A 371 -6.32 -34.02 31.10
CA ALA A 371 -7.40 -33.68 30.17
C ALA A 371 -8.31 -32.53 30.66
N PRO A 372 -8.69 -32.45 31.96
CA PRO A 372 -9.35 -31.27 32.50
C PRO A 372 -8.56 -29.96 32.31
N PHE A 373 -7.24 -29.96 32.53
CA PHE A 373 -6.41 -28.78 32.29
C PHE A 373 -6.38 -28.39 30.82
N LEU A 374 -6.19 -29.35 29.91
CA LEU A 374 -6.21 -29.10 28.46
C LEU A 374 -7.55 -28.52 28.00
N ALA A 375 -8.67 -29.03 28.52
CA ALA A 375 -10.01 -28.53 28.22
C ALA A 375 -10.18 -27.07 28.68
N ARG A 376 -9.70 -26.74 29.89
CA ARG A 376 -9.68 -25.34 30.38
C ARG A 376 -8.83 -24.44 29.48
N LEU A 377 -7.64 -24.88 29.08
CA LEU A 377 -6.78 -24.11 28.18
C LEU A 377 -7.46 -23.83 26.83
N LYS A 378 -8.17 -24.83 26.28
CA LYS A 378 -8.95 -24.66 25.04
C LYS A 378 -10.02 -23.60 25.18
N GLU A 379 -10.78 -23.64 26.26
CA GLU A 379 -11.87 -22.70 26.51
C GLU A 379 -11.35 -21.27 26.69
N MET A 380 -10.24 -21.11 27.43
CA MET A 380 -9.58 -19.82 27.62
C MET A 380 -8.96 -19.29 26.32
N ALA A 381 -8.35 -20.15 25.51
CA ALA A 381 -7.82 -19.80 24.20
C ALA A 381 -8.93 -19.21 23.29
N GLN A 382 -10.09 -19.86 23.25
CA GLN A 382 -11.23 -19.41 22.46
C GLN A 382 -11.80 -18.07 22.96
N GLN A 383 -11.87 -17.87 24.28
CA GLN A 383 -12.32 -16.61 24.86
C GLN A 383 -11.35 -15.48 24.54
N GLN A 384 -10.05 -15.72 24.72
CA GLN A 384 -9.01 -14.73 24.49
C GLN A 384 -8.90 -14.34 23.01
N ALA A 385 -9.02 -15.29 22.08
CA ALA A 385 -8.96 -15.00 20.65
C ALA A 385 -10.02 -13.98 20.19
N ARG A 386 -11.20 -13.94 20.84
CA ARG A 386 -12.28 -13.00 20.51
C ARG A 386 -11.97 -11.55 20.87
N ASN A 387 -10.95 -11.31 21.70
CA ASN A 387 -10.53 -9.96 22.08
C ASN A 387 -9.73 -9.27 20.96
N PHE A 388 -9.26 -10.02 19.97
CA PHE A 388 -8.48 -9.50 18.85
C PHE A 388 -9.34 -9.37 17.61
N SER A 389 -9.45 -8.14 17.09
CA SER A 389 -10.24 -7.85 15.89
C SER A 389 -9.58 -6.71 15.10
N TRP A 390 -9.47 -6.89 13.79
CA TRP A 390 -9.03 -5.82 12.90
C TRP A 390 -9.98 -4.62 12.93
N ASP A 391 -11.27 -4.82 13.21
CA ASP A 391 -12.23 -3.72 13.35
C ASP A 391 -11.93 -2.87 14.60
N ASN A 392 -11.62 -3.51 15.73
CA ASN A 392 -11.21 -2.79 16.94
C ASN A 392 -9.88 -2.05 16.73
N ALA A 393 -8.92 -2.69 16.04
CA ALA A 393 -7.65 -2.08 15.69
C ALA A 393 -7.84 -0.85 14.78
N ALA A 394 -8.74 -0.96 13.79
CA ALA A 394 -9.06 0.12 12.87
C ALA A 394 -9.75 1.30 13.56
N VAL A 395 -10.74 1.04 14.44
CA VAL A 395 -11.38 2.10 15.23
C VAL A 395 -10.35 2.83 16.09
N THR A 396 -9.50 2.09 16.79
CA THR A 396 -8.42 2.67 17.62
C THR A 396 -7.44 3.50 16.77
N ALA A 397 -7.08 3.02 15.57
CA ALA A 397 -6.22 3.74 14.65
C ALA A 397 -6.88 5.04 14.15
N LEU A 398 -8.16 5.00 13.77
CA LEU A 398 -8.92 6.17 13.34
C LEU A 398 -9.01 7.23 14.44
N GLU A 399 -9.32 6.84 15.67
CA GLU A 399 -9.33 7.76 16.83
C GLU A 399 -7.95 8.40 17.06
N ALA A 400 -6.87 7.62 16.89
CA ALA A 400 -5.51 8.14 17.01
C ALA A 400 -5.15 9.10 15.86
N PHE A 401 -5.63 8.84 14.63
CA PHE A 401 -5.49 9.75 13.50
C PHE A 401 -6.23 11.07 13.74
N GLU A 402 -7.47 11.01 14.23
CA GLU A 402 -8.27 12.20 14.58
C GLU A 402 -7.56 13.05 15.65
N LYS A 403 -6.91 12.41 16.62
CA LYS A 403 -6.18 13.11 17.69
C LYS A 403 -4.97 13.90 17.18
N ILE A 404 -4.22 13.37 16.20
CA ILE A 404 -3.03 14.04 15.66
C ILE A 404 -3.36 15.05 14.54
N ALA A 405 -4.51 14.88 13.89
CA ALA A 405 -5.02 15.78 12.86
C ALA A 405 -5.70 17.01 13.51
N THR A 406 -4.94 17.97 14.03
CA THR A 406 -5.49 19.27 14.50
C THR A 406 -5.48 20.35 13.43
N GLU A 407 -6.49 21.23 13.47
CA GLU A 407 -6.87 22.29 12.52
C GLU A 407 -5.76 23.31 12.20
N ASP A 408 -4.96 23.04 11.15
CA ASP A 408 -4.45 24.02 10.16
C ASP A 408 -3.27 23.41 9.39
N ALA A 409 -3.57 22.47 8.48
CA ALA A 409 -2.72 22.28 7.32
C ALA A 409 -3.12 23.34 6.30
N GLY A 410 -2.48 24.52 6.38
CA GLY A 410 -2.62 25.53 5.33
C GLY A 410 -2.39 24.88 3.97
N THR A 411 -3.24 25.15 3.00
CA THR A 411 -3.15 24.60 1.64
C THR A 411 -1.93 25.16 0.93
N VAL A 412 -0.74 24.63 1.22
CA VAL A 412 0.47 24.97 0.47
C VAL A 412 0.62 23.93 -0.62
N GLN A 413 0.36 24.37 -1.85
CA GLN A 413 0.55 23.56 -3.04
C GLN A 413 2.01 23.13 -3.14
N VAL A 414 2.25 21.83 -3.38
CA VAL A 414 3.58 21.33 -3.71
C VAL A 414 4.06 22.04 -4.97
N LEU A 415 5.06 22.91 -4.83
CA LEU A 415 5.69 23.56 -5.98
C LEU A 415 6.70 22.58 -6.60
N PRO A 416 6.58 22.23 -7.90
CA PRO A 416 7.53 21.37 -8.59
C PRO A 416 8.99 21.79 -8.40
N GLU A 417 9.25 23.10 -8.33
CA GLU A 417 10.57 23.68 -8.12
C GLU A 417 11.16 23.25 -6.77
N ALA A 418 10.35 23.18 -5.71
CA ALA A 418 10.82 22.75 -4.39
C ALA A 418 11.29 21.29 -4.40
N LEU A 419 10.54 20.41 -5.08
CA LEU A 419 10.93 19.01 -5.27
C LEU A 419 12.23 18.91 -6.07
N ILE A 420 12.34 19.63 -7.18
CA ILE A 420 13.54 19.64 -8.02
C ILE A 420 14.76 20.12 -7.21
N GLN A 421 14.63 21.21 -6.43
CA GLN A 421 15.73 21.69 -5.59
C GLN A 421 16.17 20.66 -4.54
N ARG A 422 15.23 19.93 -3.92
CA ARG A 422 15.55 18.84 -2.97
C ARG A 422 16.30 17.70 -3.64
N ILE A 423 15.90 17.31 -4.85
CA ILE A 423 16.57 16.25 -5.62
C ILE A 423 17.98 16.70 -6.05
N LEU A 424 18.14 17.95 -6.49
CA LEU A 424 19.46 18.52 -6.84
C LEU A 424 20.41 18.62 -5.63
N ALA A 425 19.88 18.67 -4.41
CA ALA A 425 20.68 18.71 -3.18
C ALA A 425 21.26 17.33 -2.79
N ILE A 426 20.84 16.23 -3.43
CA ILE A 426 21.42 14.90 -3.22
C ILE A 426 22.85 14.91 -3.80
N SER A 427 23.85 15.00 -2.93
CA SER A 427 25.24 15.27 -3.31
C SER A 427 26.23 14.14 -3.02
N HIS A 428 25.87 13.18 -2.16
CA HIS A 428 26.75 12.08 -1.76
C HIS A 428 26.82 10.94 -2.80
N CYS A 429 26.00 10.99 -3.83
CA CYS A 429 25.99 10.09 -4.98
C CYS A 429 25.60 10.89 -6.25
N GLN A 430 26.01 10.42 -7.43
CA GLN A 430 25.77 11.11 -8.71
C GLN A 430 24.86 10.26 -9.60
N PRO A 431 23.78 10.83 -10.16
CA PRO A 431 22.91 10.14 -11.10
C PRO A 431 23.55 10.01 -12.47
N GLU A 432 23.15 8.99 -13.23
CA GLU A 432 23.37 8.94 -14.66
C GLU A 432 22.35 9.81 -15.43
N GLU A 433 22.64 10.15 -16.69
CA GLU A 433 21.71 10.88 -17.54
C GLU A 433 20.35 10.15 -17.67
N ARG A 434 20.39 8.81 -17.69
CA ARG A 434 19.19 7.97 -17.70
C ARG A 434 18.36 8.18 -16.43
N ASP A 435 18.99 8.23 -15.26
CA ASP A 435 18.30 8.43 -13.99
C ASP A 435 17.59 9.78 -13.97
N LEU A 436 18.27 10.83 -14.45
CA LEU A 436 17.69 12.17 -14.55
C LEU A 436 16.45 12.21 -15.48
N ARG A 437 16.50 11.54 -16.64
CA ARG A 437 15.37 11.45 -17.56
C ARG A 437 14.19 10.69 -16.95
N LEU A 438 14.45 9.56 -16.30
CA LEU A 438 13.40 8.77 -15.62
C LEU A 438 12.81 9.54 -14.44
N CYS A 439 13.64 10.24 -13.67
CA CYS A 439 13.21 11.10 -12.57
C CYS A 439 12.32 12.23 -13.06
N ALA A 440 12.70 12.94 -14.13
CA ALA A 440 11.90 14.00 -14.72
C ALA A 440 10.55 13.46 -15.23
N THR A 441 10.55 12.30 -15.91
CA THR A 441 9.32 11.64 -16.39
C THR A 441 8.39 11.27 -15.23
N ALA A 442 8.95 10.74 -14.14
CA ALA A 442 8.18 10.36 -12.96
C ALA A 442 7.57 11.57 -12.24
N ILE A 443 8.32 12.68 -12.12
CA ILE A 443 7.82 13.94 -11.55
C ILE A 443 6.64 14.46 -12.38
N ASP A 444 6.81 14.53 -13.70
CA ASP A 444 5.77 15.00 -14.62
C ASP A 444 4.50 14.15 -14.51
N TYR A 445 4.64 12.82 -14.57
CA TYR A 445 3.51 11.89 -14.42
C TYR A 445 2.78 12.06 -13.08
N ASN A 446 3.53 12.18 -11.98
CA ASN A 446 2.93 12.32 -10.65
C ASN A 446 2.21 13.65 -10.48
N LEU A 447 2.79 14.76 -10.97
CA LEU A 447 2.15 16.08 -10.96
C LEU A 447 0.86 16.03 -11.76
N LYS A 448 0.90 15.46 -12.97
CA LYS A 448 -0.27 15.31 -13.83
C LYS A 448 -1.37 14.49 -13.15
N THR A 449 -0.99 13.36 -12.54
CA THR A 449 -1.90 12.49 -11.81
C THR A 449 -2.56 13.24 -10.64
N ALA A 450 -1.79 13.99 -9.86
CA ALA A 450 -2.30 14.79 -8.76
C ALA A 450 -3.25 15.90 -9.21
N GLU A 451 -2.95 16.59 -10.32
CA GLU A 451 -3.83 17.61 -10.90
C GLU A 451 -5.20 17.02 -11.27
N LEU A 452 -5.23 15.84 -11.87
CA LEU A 452 -6.47 15.15 -12.25
C LEU A 452 -7.34 14.82 -11.03
N TYR A 453 -6.75 14.38 -9.92
CA TYR A 453 -7.49 14.10 -8.67
C TYR A 453 -7.96 15.35 -7.92
N GLN A 454 -7.46 16.53 -8.27
CA GLN A 454 -7.90 17.81 -7.71
C GLN A 454 -9.03 18.46 -8.53
N ILE A 455 -9.54 17.77 -9.56
CA ILE A 455 -10.69 18.24 -10.35
C ILE A 455 -11.97 17.80 -9.64
N ASP A 456 -12.87 18.75 -9.39
CA ASP A 456 -14.23 18.48 -8.93
C ASP A 456 -15.13 18.28 -10.15
N ASP A 457 -15.52 17.03 -10.42
CA ASP A 457 -16.35 16.66 -11.56
C ASP A 457 -17.77 17.23 -11.49
N LYS A 458 -18.20 17.73 -10.32
CA LYS A 458 -19.53 18.34 -10.13
C LYS A 458 -19.57 19.84 -10.41
N ALA A 459 -18.41 20.49 -10.50
CA ALA A 459 -18.30 21.94 -10.66
C ALA A 459 -17.14 22.30 -11.60
N LEU A 460 -17.23 21.83 -12.85
CA LEU A 460 -16.19 22.01 -13.85
C LEU A 460 -16.23 23.40 -14.50
N THR A 461 -15.05 24.04 -14.60
CA THR A 461 -14.82 25.14 -15.53
C THR A 461 -14.21 24.63 -16.84
N TRP A 462 -14.84 24.94 -17.98
CA TRP A 462 -14.34 24.60 -19.30
C TRP A 462 -14.10 25.85 -20.16
N ARG A 463 -12.84 26.07 -20.54
CA ARG A 463 -12.46 27.09 -21.53
C ARG A 463 -12.38 26.50 -22.93
N VAL A 464 -13.24 26.99 -23.80
CA VAL A 464 -13.24 26.67 -25.23
C VAL A 464 -12.45 27.76 -25.96
N GLU A 465 -11.41 27.37 -26.68
CA GLU A 465 -10.54 28.27 -27.43
C GLU A 465 -10.65 28.04 -28.93
N GLY A 466 -10.90 29.12 -29.67
CA GLY A 466 -10.98 29.15 -31.12
C GLY A 466 -11.78 30.33 -31.65
N PRO A 467 -12.00 30.44 -32.97
CA PRO A 467 -12.98 31.38 -33.51
C PRO A 467 -14.39 30.97 -33.04
N PHE A 468 -15.30 31.92 -32.85
CA PHE A 468 -16.71 31.66 -32.47
C PHE A 468 -17.70 32.73 -32.95
N ASP A 469 -17.20 33.72 -33.68
CA ASP A 469 -17.80 35.03 -33.92
C ASP A 469 -18.19 35.27 -35.40
N SER A 470 -18.35 34.20 -36.18
CA SER A 470 -18.67 34.31 -37.61
C SER A 470 -19.39 33.06 -38.17
N SER A 471 -19.68 33.08 -39.47
CA SER A 471 -20.19 31.93 -40.22
C SER A 471 -19.11 30.91 -40.62
N TYR A 472 -17.86 31.11 -40.19
CA TYR A 472 -16.78 30.15 -40.42
C TYR A 472 -17.10 28.81 -39.74
N SER A 473 -16.82 27.68 -40.40
CA SER A 473 -17.18 26.35 -39.89
C SER A 473 -16.60 26.04 -38.51
N LEU A 474 -15.34 26.38 -38.23
CA LEU A 474 -14.78 26.23 -36.87
C LEU A 474 -15.49 27.14 -35.86
N ALA A 475 -15.83 28.37 -36.28
CA ALA A 475 -16.58 29.30 -35.43
C ALA A 475 -17.94 28.75 -35.02
N LEU A 476 -18.60 28.02 -35.92
CA LEU A 476 -19.85 27.32 -35.63
C LEU A 476 -19.63 26.17 -34.64
N VAL A 477 -18.68 25.29 -34.91
CA VAL A 477 -18.40 24.14 -34.03
C VAL A 477 -18.04 24.59 -32.62
N ASN A 478 -17.18 25.60 -32.47
CA ASN A 478 -16.76 26.12 -31.17
C ASN A 478 -17.91 26.70 -30.35
N ARG A 479 -18.76 27.55 -30.95
CA ARG A 479 -19.86 28.16 -30.21
C ARG A 479 -20.94 27.15 -29.84
N GLU A 480 -21.25 26.20 -30.72
CA GLU A 480 -22.28 25.20 -30.42
C GLU A 480 -21.78 24.17 -29.40
N PHE A 481 -20.49 23.82 -29.45
CA PHE A 481 -19.84 23.02 -28.40
C PHE A 481 -19.89 23.73 -27.04
N ALA A 482 -19.56 25.02 -26.99
CA ALA A 482 -19.65 25.83 -25.78
C ALA A 482 -21.09 25.90 -25.23
N ARG A 483 -22.09 26.09 -26.08
CA ARG A 483 -23.51 26.07 -25.70
C ARG A 483 -23.96 24.72 -25.16
N ALA A 484 -23.55 23.62 -25.80
CA ALA A 484 -23.87 22.28 -25.35
C ALA A 484 -23.30 21.99 -23.94
N LEU A 485 -22.04 22.38 -23.68
CA LEU A 485 -21.43 22.27 -22.36
C LEU A 485 -22.19 23.10 -21.31
N SER A 486 -22.54 24.36 -21.64
CA SER A 486 -23.28 25.23 -20.73
C SER A 486 -24.69 24.69 -20.42
N ALA A 487 -25.35 24.06 -21.40
CA ALA A 487 -26.66 23.42 -21.22
C ALA A 487 -26.61 22.22 -20.26
N ASP A 488 -25.45 21.56 -20.13
CA ASP A 488 -25.21 20.46 -19.18
C ASP A 488 -24.73 20.95 -17.80
N GLY A 489 -24.75 22.28 -17.56
CA GLY A 489 -24.41 22.87 -16.27
C GLY A 489 -22.92 23.16 -16.04
N VAL A 490 -22.08 23.02 -17.06
CA VAL A 490 -20.64 23.37 -17.00
C VAL A 490 -20.46 24.90 -17.03
N GLU A 491 -19.54 25.43 -16.22
CA GLU A 491 -19.14 26.84 -16.32
C GLU A 491 -18.26 27.02 -17.58
N VAL A 492 -18.77 27.71 -18.59
CA VAL A 492 -18.09 27.85 -19.88
C VAL A 492 -17.43 29.22 -20.04
N LEU A 493 -16.19 29.20 -20.53
CA LEU A 493 -15.39 30.37 -20.88
C LEU A 493 -15.02 30.34 -22.37
N LEU A 494 -15.04 31.49 -23.04
CA LEU A 494 -14.61 31.61 -24.43
C LEU A 494 -13.37 32.50 -24.57
N HIS A 495 -12.36 32.00 -25.29
CA HIS A 495 -11.17 32.77 -25.66
C HIS A 495 -10.95 32.71 -27.17
N SER A 496 -10.79 33.89 -27.78
CA SER A 496 -10.73 34.04 -29.24
C SER A 496 -9.29 33.95 -29.71
N THR A 497 -8.96 32.86 -30.40
CA THR A 497 -7.62 32.57 -30.89
C THR A 497 -7.66 31.68 -32.13
N GLU A 498 -6.63 31.72 -32.96
CA GLU A 498 -6.47 30.87 -34.15
C GLU A 498 -4.98 30.49 -34.27
N GLY A 499 -4.59 29.71 -35.28
CA GLY A 499 -3.21 29.30 -35.51
C GLY A 499 -2.18 30.45 -35.46
N PRO A 500 -2.44 31.63 -36.08
CA PRO A 500 -1.53 32.78 -35.99
C PRO A 500 -1.48 33.48 -34.62
N GLY A 501 -2.45 33.25 -33.73
CA GLY A 501 -2.53 33.87 -32.41
C GLY A 501 -3.91 34.44 -32.05
N ASP A 502 -3.94 35.19 -30.96
CA ASP A 502 -5.16 35.79 -30.40
C ASP A 502 -5.69 36.95 -31.26
N PHE A 503 -7.02 37.10 -31.30
CA PHE A 503 -7.69 38.19 -32.00
C PHE A 503 -8.95 38.64 -31.25
N ALA A 504 -9.43 39.86 -31.55
CA ALA A 504 -10.68 40.36 -30.98
C ALA A 504 -11.87 39.82 -31.78
N PRO A 505 -12.92 39.29 -31.12
CA PRO A 505 -14.10 38.80 -31.82
C PRO A 505 -14.88 39.96 -32.50
N ASP A 506 -15.60 39.65 -33.57
CA ASP A 506 -16.39 40.61 -34.35
C ASP A 506 -17.49 41.24 -33.49
N ALA A 507 -17.35 42.55 -33.26
CA ALA A 507 -18.27 43.28 -32.38
C ALA A 507 -19.71 43.30 -32.90
N SER A 508 -19.92 43.22 -34.22
CA SER A 508 -21.26 43.25 -34.80
C SER A 508 -21.97 41.90 -34.64
N PHE A 509 -21.24 40.80 -34.76
CA PHE A 509 -21.73 39.44 -34.51
C PHE A 509 -22.07 39.25 -33.02
N MET A 510 -21.16 39.67 -32.14
CA MET A 510 -21.34 39.54 -30.69
C MET A 510 -22.46 40.45 -30.13
N ALA A 511 -22.83 41.52 -30.84
CA ALA A 511 -23.92 42.42 -30.45
C ALA A 511 -25.32 41.88 -30.80
N GLN A 512 -25.42 40.79 -31.57
CA GLN A 512 -26.69 40.18 -31.93
C GLN A 512 -27.37 39.56 -30.68
N PRO A 513 -28.68 39.79 -30.44
CA PRO A 513 -29.36 39.30 -29.24
C PRO A 513 -29.22 37.79 -29.00
N GLU A 514 -29.22 36.99 -30.06
CA GLU A 514 -29.04 35.54 -30.06
C GLU A 514 -27.65 35.06 -29.61
N ASN A 515 -26.66 35.95 -29.57
CA ASN A 515 -25.28 35.66 -29.17
C ASN A 515 -24.91 36.31 -27.82
N SER A 516 -25.92 36.75 -27.07
CA SER A 516 -25.72 37.37 -25.74
C SER A 516 -25.05 36.43 -24.73
N ASP A 517 -25.26 35.12 -24.88
CA ASP A 517 -24.58 34.05 -24.14
C ASP A 517 -23.08 34.01 -24.45
N LEU A 518 -22.70 34.02 -25.73
CA LEU A 518 -21.29 34.01 -26.16
C LEU A 518 -20.55 35.25 -25.62
N LEU A 519 -21.21 36.41 -25.64
CA LEU A 519 -20.65 37.64 -25.07
C LEU A 519 -20.45 37.53 -23.56
N ALA A 520 -21.35 36.85 -22.85
CA ALA A 520 -21.19 36.58 -21.42
C ALA A 520 -19.99 35.67 -21.15
N PHE A 521 -19.87 34.53 -21.87
CA PHE A 521 -18.73 33.60 -21.73
C PHE A 521 -17.39 34.28 -22.01
N TYR A 522 -17.33 35.09 -23.08
CA TYR A 522 -16.12 35.84 -23.45
C TYR A 522 -15.73 36.88 -22.40
N ASN A 523 -16.70 37.66 -21.89
CA ASN A 523 -16.44 38.65 -20.85
C ASN A 523 -16.00 38.00 -19.54
N GLN A 524 -16.64 36.89 -19.13
CA GLN A 524 -16.27 36.13 -17.95
C GLN A 524 -14.82 35.65 -18.02
N CYS A 525 -14.41 35.08 -19.17
CA CYS A 525 -13.03 34.65 -19.42
C CYS A 525 -12.01 35.78 -19.19
N ARG A 526 -12.32 36.99 -19.65
CA ARG A 526 -11.43 38.16 -19.51
C ARG A 526 -11.36 38.73 -18.10
N THR A 527 -12.39 38.50 -17.29
CA THR A 527 -12.42 38.96 -15.89
C THR A 527 -11.75 38.00 -14.92
N ARG A 528 -11.46 36.76 -15.33
CA ARG A 528 -10.73 35.80 -14.49
C ARG A 528 -9.31 36.29 -14.23
N LYS A 529 -8.82 36.03 -13.02
CA LYS A 529 -7.44 36.32 -12.64
C LYS A 529 -6.52 35.33 -13.35
N SER A 530 -5.39 35.82 -13.86
CA SER A 530 -4.37 35.01 -14.55
C SER A 530 -3.78 33.87 -13.70
N ASN A 531 -4.04 33.86 -12.40
CA ASN A 531 -3.45 32.96 -11.42
C ASN A 531 -4.32 31.71 -11.17
N GLU A 532 -5.54 31.66 -11.72
CA GLU A 532 -6.51 30.61 -11.46
C GLU A 532 -6.54 29.62 -12.64
N LYS A 533 -5.88 28.46 -12.45
CA LYS A 533 -5.76 27.42 -13.48
C LYS A 533 -7.13 26.82 -13.76
N ILE A 534 -7.52 26.79 -15.03
CA ILE A 534 -8.83 26.29 -15.49
C ILE A 534 -8.83 24.76 -15.46
N ASP A 535 -9.97 24.14 -15.15
CA ASP A 535 -10.07 22.68 -15.07
C ASP A 535 -9.85 22.04 -16.43
N ILE A 536 -10.61 22.47 -17.44
CA ILE A 536 -10.50 21.94 -18.81
C ILE A 536 -10.30 23.09 -19.80
N LEU A 537 -9.30 22.96 -20.66
CA LEU A 537 -9.11 23.81 -21.84
C LEU A 537 -9.16 22.92 -23.07
N SER A 538 -10.05 23.25 -24.01
CA SER A 538 -10.08 22.59 -25.31
C SER A 538 -9.91 23.57 -26.46
N ARG A 539 -9.16 23.15 -27.49
CA ARG A 539 -8.93 23.94 -28.72
C ARG A 539 -9.52 23.27 -29.95
N ASN A 540 -10.11 24.09 -30.82
CA ASN A 540 -10.40 23.72 -32.19
C ASN A 540 -10.11 24.92 -33.11
N ILE A 541 -8.91 24.90 -33.67
CA ILE A 541 -8.29 26.01 -34.42
C ILE A 541 -7.50 25.46 -35.60
N TYR A 542 -7.25 26.31 -36.61
CA TYR A 542 -6.40 25.94 -37.73
C TYR A 542 -5.38 27.03 -38.12
N PRO A 543 -4.09 26.70 -38.34
CA PRO A 543 -3.42 25.45 -37.99
C PRO A 543 -3.49 25.12 -36.49
N PRO A 544 -3.37 23.83 -36.08
CA PRO A 544 -3.43 23.47 -34.67
C PRO A 544 -2.23 24.01 -33.90
N ARG A 545 -2.47 24.43 -32.66
CA ARG A 545 -1.47 24.97 -31.72
C ARG A 545 -1.81 24.52 -30.31
N VAL A 546 -0.88 23.84 -29.63
CA VAL A 546 -1.15 23.21 -28.32
C VAL A 546 -0.11 23.56 -27.23
N ALA A 547 1.07 24.06 -27.61
CA ALA A 547 2.17 24.32 -26.67
C ALA A 547 1.91 25.36 -25.55
N ASP A 548 0.96 26.28 -25.71
CA ASP A 548 0.67 27.35 -24.75
C ASP A 548 -0.66 27.14 -24.00
N MET A 549 -1.22 25.92 -24.04
CA MET A 549 -2.41 25.59 -23.27
C MET A 549 -2.08 25.50 -21.78
N ASP A 550 -2.75 26.31 -20.95
CA ASP A 550 -2.58 26.32 -19.49
C ASP A 550 -3.89 25.94 -18.78
N ALA A 551 -4.03 24.65 -18.46
CA ALA A 551 -5.17 24.08 -17.74
C ALA A 551 -4.79 22.76 -17.07
N LYS A 552 -5.63 22.27 -16.15
CA LYS A 552 -5.46 20.95 -15.52
C LYS A 552 -5.70 19.82 -16.52
N VAL A 553 -6.58 20.01 -17.51
CA VAL A 553 -6.80 19.09 -18.64
C VAL A 553 -6.75 19.85 -19.95
N LYS A 554 -5.93 19.39 -20.89
CA LYS A 554 -5.66 20.00 -22.19
C LYS A 554 -6.15 19.09 -23.30
N LEU A 555 -7.17 19.53 -24.02
CA LEU A 555 -7.82 18.74 -25.07
C LEU A 555 -7.79 19.46 -26.43
N LEU A 556 -7.91 18.68 -27.49
CA LEU A 556 -8.56 19.17 -28.70
C LEU A 556 -10.01 18.72 -28.68
N HIS A 557 -10.95 19.58 -29.05
CA HIS A 557 -12.37 19.21 -29.17
C HIS A 557 -12.83 19.23 -30.62
N CYS A 558 -13.75 18.32 -30.96
CA CYS A 558 -14.30 18.20 -32.30
C CYS A 558 -13.22 18.24 -33.40
N TYR A 559 -12.07 17.61 -33.14
CA TYR A 559 -10.91 17.70 -34.02
C TYR A 559 -11.16 16.92 -35.30
N ALA A 560 -11.15 17.65 -36.42
CA ALA A 560 -11.40 17.12 -37.75
C ALA A 560 -10.11 17.07 -38.57
N TRP A 561 -9.97 16.02 -39.37
CA TRP A 561 -8.87 15.85 -40.31
C TRP A 561 -9.35 15.00 -41.49
N GLU A 562 -9.17 15.49 -42.71
CA GLU A 562 -9.72 14.85 -43.92
C GLU A 562 -8.64 14.20 -44.78
N GLU A 563 -7.36 14.46 -44.51
CA GLU A 563 -6.25 13.91 -45.29
C GLU A 563 -5.77 12.55 -44.74
N THR A 564 -5.21 11.72 -45.62
CA THR A 564 -4.72 10.39 -45.27
C THR A 564 -3.39 10.39 -44.51
N GLY A 565 -2.64 11.49 -44.57
CA GLY A 565 -1.39 11.69 -43.82
C GLY A 565 -1.57 12.77 -42.77
N PHE A 566 -0.77 12.73 -41.71
CA PHE A 566 -0.79 13.75 -40.67
C PHE A 566 0.62 14.33 -40.45
N PRO A 567 0.80 15.66 -40.34
CA PRO A 567 2.12 16.24 -40.12
C PRO A 567 2.78 15.72 -38.83
N GLN A 568 3.91 15.03 -38.97
CA GLN A 568 4.63 14.47 -37.82
C GLN A 568 4.97 15.49 -36.72
N PRO A 569 5.36 16.75 -37.04
CA PRO A 569 5.59 17.75 -35.99
C PRO A 569 4.36 17.99 -35.11
N TRP A 570 3.15 17.94 -35.67
CA TRP A 570 1.91 18.13 -34.91
C TRP A 570 1.60 16.93 -34.02
N ILE A 571 1.75 15.68 -34.50
CA ILE A 571 1.61 14.50 -33.61
C ILE A 571 2.59 14.57 -32.44
N ASN A 572 3.84 14.94 -32.71
CA ASN A 572 4.85 15.04 -31.65
C ASN A 572 4.50 16.12 -30.62
N GLU A 573 3.88 17.22 -31.07
CA GLU A 573 3.37 18.26 -30.18
C GLU A 573 2.15 17.79 -29.39
N PHE A 574 1.21 17.09 -30.04
CA PHE A 574 0.00 16.56 -29.39
C PHE A 574 0.36 15.59 -28.27
N ASN A 575 1.27 14.66 -28.53
CA ASN A 575 1.76 13.70 -27.54
C ASN A 575 2.52 14.35 -26.36
N ARG A 576 3.05 15.56 -26.56
CA ARG A 576 3.79 16.29 -25.52
C ARG A 576 2.87 17.21 -24.70
N GLU A 577 1.88 17.80 -25.34
CA GLU A 577 1.13 18.91 -24.77
C GLU A 577 -0.33 18.57 -24.40
N LEU A 578 -0.93 17.51 -24.95
CA LEU A 578 -2.33 17.18 -24.72
C LEU A 578 -2.50 16.02 -23.74
N ASP A 579 -3.65 16.02 -23.07
CA ASP A 579 -4.13 14.90 -22.24
C ASP A 579 -5.11 14.00 -23.01
N GLY A 580 -5.64 14.49 -24.13
CA GLY A 580 -6.49 13.72 -25.01
C GLY A 580 -6.99 14.51 -26.21
N VAL A 581 -7.57 13.77 -27.17
CA VAL A 581 -8.13 14.34 -28.40
C VAL A 581 -9.57 13.85 -28.56
N LEU A 582 -10.53 14.78 -28.60
CA LEU A 582 -11.91 14.47 -28.96
C LEU A 582 -12.05 14.63 -30.48
N CYS A 583 -12.15 13.50 -31.17
CA CYS A 583 -12.21 13.39 -32.62
C CYS A 583 -13.65 13.43 -33.12
N THR A 584 -13.85 13.94 -34.33
CA THR A 584 -15.17 13.98 -34.98
C THR A 584 -15.65 12.62 -35.49
N SER A 585 -14.73 11.70 -35.80
CA SER A 585 -15.05 10.38 -36.35
C SER A 585 -14.00 9.32 -36.03
N GLU A 586 -14.37 8.04 -36.16
CA GLU A 586 -13.42 6.92 -36.08
C GLU A 586 -12.34 7.00 -37.17
N HIS A 587 -12.64 7.60 -38.32
CA HIS A 587 -11.63 7.81 -39.36
C HIS A 587 -10.51 8.74 -38.89
N VAL A 588 -10.87 9.91 -38.33
CA VAL A 588 -9.89 10.86 -37.78
C VAL A 588 -9.09 10.22 -36.65
N ARG A 589 -9.78 9.55 -35.71
CA ARG A 589 -9.14 8.83 -34.60
C ARG A 589 -8.11 7.82 -35.13
N LYS A 590 -8.49 7.03 -36.14
CA LYS A 590 -7.57 6.08 -36.78
C LYS A 590 -6.37 6.78 -37.41
N VAL A 591 -6.58 7.86 -38.17
CA VAL A 591 -5.48 8.61 -38.81
C VAL A 591 -4.49 9.11 -37.76
N LEU A 592 -4.96 9.69 -36.66
CA LEU A 592 -4.06 10.15 -35.58
C LEU A 592 -3.25 9.01 -34.96
N ILE A 593 -3.89 7.88 -34.64
CA ILE A 593 -3.23 6.70 -34.06
C ILE A 593 -2.22 6.11 -35.05
N ASP A 594 -2.59 5.95 -36.32
CA ASP A 594 -1.71 5.44 -37.37
C ASP A 594 -0.45 6.31 -37.57
N ASN A 595 -0.55 7.62 -37.28
CA ASN A 595 0.57 8.57 -37.36
C ASN A 595 1.31 8.75 -36.01
N GLY A 596 0.97 7.97 -34.98
CA GLY A 596 1.73 7.86 -33.74
C GLY A 596 1.19 8.65 -32.55
N LEU A 597 -0.10 9.04 -32.54
CA LEU A 597 -0.74 9.60 -31.35
C LEU A 597 -0.73 8.57 -30.20
N ASN A 598 -0.23 8.94 -29.02
CA ASN A 598 -0.15 8.09 -27.84
C ASN A 598 -1.05 8.54 -26.67
N VAL A 599 -1.63 9.73 -26.76
CA VAL A 599 -2.63 10.23 -25.80
C VAL A 599 -4.01 9.64 -26.12
N PRO A 600 -4.91 9.50 -25.12
CA PRO A 600 -6.28 9.03 -25.34
C PRO A 600 -7.01 9.82 -26.44
N ALA A 601 -7.65 9.09 -27.37
CA ALA A 601 -8.46 9.68 -28.43
C ALA A 601 -9.88 9.11 -28.38
N PHE A 602 -10.87 9.99 -28.24
CA PHE A 602 -12.28 9.65 -28.10
C PHE A 602 -13.07 10.19 -29.27
N VAL A 603 -14.01 9.42 -29.81
CA VAL A 603 -14.93 9.92 -30.84
C VAL A 603 -16.15 10.52 -30.15
N VAL A 604 -16.37 11.82 -30.33
CA VAL A 604 -17.51 12.56 -29.72
C VAL A 604 -18.51 13.09 -30.74
N GLY A 605 -18.17 13.04 -32.03
CA GLY A 605 -18.99 13.63 -33.10
C GLY A 605 -18.88 15.17 -33.14
N ASN A 606 -19.67 15.80 -34.02
CA ASN A 606 -19.71 17.26 -34.18
C ASN A 606 -21.01 17.91 -33.66
N GLY A 607 -22.00 17.12 -33.23
CA GLY A 607 -23.32 17.62 -32.86
C GLY A 607 -23.98 18.38 -34.03
N CYS A 608 -24.52 17.65 -35.01
CA CYS A 608 -25.15 18.28 -36.17
C CYS A 608 -26.52 18.88 -35.82
N ASP A 609 -26.55 20.06 -35.22
CA ASP A 609 -27.70 20.99 -35.30
C ASP A 609 -27.48 21.97 -36.45
N HIS A 610 -27.16 21.44 -37.64
CA HIS A 610 -27.01 22.24 -38.85
C HIS A 610 -28.39 22.62 -39.41
N TRP A 611 -28.65 23.91 -39.57
CA TRP A 611 -29.76 24.47 -40.35
C TRP A 611 -29.20 25.15 -41.59
#